data_AF-A0A350PAB0-F1
#
_entry.id   AF-A0A350PAB0-F1
#
_cell.length_a   1.000
_cell.length_b   1.000
_cell.length_c   1.000
_cell.angle_alpha   90.00
_cell.angle_beta   90.00
_cell.angle_gamma   90.00
#
_symmetry.space_group_name_H-M   'P 1'
#
loop_
_entity.id
_entity.type
_entity.pdbx_description
1 polymer ?
#
loop_
_entity_poly.entity_id
_entity_poly.type
_entity_poly.pdbx_seq_one_letter_code
_entity_poly.pdbx_strand_id
1 'polypeptide(L)'
;AIGVGGAVTGKGADLLIIDDPHSEQEGQSADPTVFDRTYEWYTSGPRQRLQPGGAIVIVMTRWHMRDLTGKILKSSSQRAGTDEWELIEFPALMYENTEREKSLWPQFWSKTELDALKAELPASKWNAQYQQNPTAEEGALVKKEWWRIWDKDRPPPCEFVIQSWDTAFLKTQRSDYSACTTWGVFYAPDDEGQTQPNIILLDAYKERLEFPELKQKAFEMWQMMEPDAFIVEAKAAGTPLIFELRAMGIPVSEYTPSRGNDKIARVNAVADLFASGNVWCPETRFAEEVIDEFAAFPVGEHDDLVDSSTQALLRFRQGGFLRLHSDEEDEPFYGGKASYY
;
A
#
# COMPACT_ATOMS: atom_id res chain seq x y z
N ALA A 1 -13.23 9.66 33.09
CA ALA A 1 -12.94 8.77 31.95
C ALA A 1 -14.21 8.65 31.12
N ILE A 2 -14.11 8.80 29.80
CA ILE A 2 -15.23 8.69 28.87
C ILE A 2 -14.79 7.76 27.74
N GLY A 3 -15.58 6.72 27.46
CA GLY A 3 -15.38 5.85 26.30
C GLY A 3 -15.93 6.48 25.01
N VAL A 4 -15.47 5.99 23.86
CA VAL A 4 -15.92 6.48 22.55
C VAL A 4 -17.44 6.33 22.40
N GLY A 5 -18.11 7.42 21.98
CA GLY A 5 -19.58 7.47 21.86
C GLY A 5 -20.34 8.05 23.07
N GLY A 6 -19.66 8.34 24.18
CA GLY A 6 -20.26 9.04 25.32
C GLY A 6 -20.53 10.52 25.03
N ALA A 7 -21.74 11.00 25.32
CA ALA A 7 -22.11 12.41 25.12
C ALA A 7 -21.42 13.32 26.15
N VAL A 8 -20.55 14.24 25.69
CA VAL A 8 -20.02 15.34 26.52
C VAL A 8 -20.95 16.55 26.39
N THR A 9 -22.08 16.54 27.10
CA THR A 9 -23.03 17.66 27.11
C THR A 9 -22.89 18.52 28.38
N GLY A 10 -22.61 19.81 28.18
CA GLY A 10 -22.91 20.88 29.15
C GLY A 10 -21.83 21.35 30.12
N LYS A 11 -20.60 20.80 30.14
CA LYS A 11 -19.52 21.25 31.03
C LYS A 11 -18.16 21.30 30.31
N GLY A 12 -17.40 22.37 30.54
CA GLY A 12 -15.98 22.45 30.17
C GLY A 12 -15.12 21.59 31.09
N ALA A 13 -13.89 21.29 30.66
CA ALA A 13 -12.96 20.47 31.42
C ALA A 13 -11.57 21.13 31.53
N ASP A 14 -11.03 21.14 32.74
CA ASP A 14 -9.62 21.47 33.01
C ASP A 14 -8.70 20.26 32.80
N LEU A 15 -9.23 19.03 32.89
CA LEU A 15 -8.52 17.78 32.60
C LEU A 15 -9.45 16.79 31.89
N LEU A 16 -9.01 16.29 30.74
CA LEU A 16 -9.67 15.20 30.01
C LEU A 16 -8.77 13.97 29.99
N ILE A 17 -9.30 12.84 30.45
CA ILE A 17 -8.63 11.54 30.35
C ILE A 17 -9.43 10.67 29.39
N ILE A 18 -8.78 10.29 28.29
CA ILE A 18 -9.28 9.36 27.28
C ILE A 18 -8.59 8.03 27.52
N ASP A 19 -9.38 6.99 27.75
CA ASP A 19 -8.92 5.65 28.12
C ASP A 19 -9.34 4.68 27.02
N ASP A 20 -8.36 3.99 26.42
CA ASP A 20 -8.52 3.03 25.32
C ASP A 20 -9.58 3.44 24.27
N PRO A 21 -9.29 4.45 23.43
CA PRO A 21 -10.23 4.97 22.45
C PRO A 21 -10.47 4.01 21.27
N HIS A 22 -9.81 2.87 21.22
CA HIS A 22 -10.01 1.83 20.22
C HIS A 22 -10.18 0.50 20.94
N SER A 23 -11.25 -0.22 20.60
CA SER A 23 -11.35 -1.63 21.00
C SER A 23 -10.33 -2.49 20.24
N GLU A 24 -10.00 -3.68 20.77
CA GLU A 24 -9.11 -4.62 20.08
C GLU A 24 -9.60 -4.94 18.66
N GLN A 25 -10.91 -5.12 18.50
CA GLN A 25 -11.53 -5.41 17.19
C GLN A 25 -11.37 -4.23 16.22
N GLU A 26 -11.54 -2.99 16.69
CA GLU A 26 -11.33 -1.80 15.87
C GLU A 26 -9.85 -1.59 15.52
N GLY A 27 -8.96 -1.87 16.47
CA GLY A 27 -7.52 -1.78 16.29
C GLY A 27 -6.96 -2.72 15.22
N GLN A 28 -7.59 -3.88 15.02
CA GLN A 28 -7.25 -4.87 13.99
C GLN A 28 -7.96 -4.64 12.65
N SER A 29 -8.80 -3.61 12.54
CA SER A 29 -9.56 -3.36 11.32
C SER A 29 -8.68 -2.82 10.21
N ALA A 30 -8.74 -3.45 9.02
CA ALA A 30 -8.12 -2.94 7.81
C ALA A 30 -8.87 -1.74 7.21
N ASP A 31 -10.09 -1.45 7.70
CA ASP A 31 -10.90 -0.33 7.25
C ASP A 31 -10.44 0.99 7.89
N PRO A 32 -9.86 1.93 7.12
CA PRO A 32 -9.37 3.19 7.65
C PRO A 32 -10.48 4.08 8.24
N THR A 33 -11.74 3.87 7.85
CA THR A 33 -12.88 4.66 8.33
C THR A 33 -13.15 4.47 9.82
N VAL A 34 -12.79 3.31 10.38
CA VAL A 34 -12.89 3.02 11.82
C VAL A 34 -12.05 4.02 12.61
N PHE A 35 -10.80 4.24 12.18
CA PHE A 35 -9.91 5.20 12.82
C PHE A 35 -10.30 6.66 12.54
N ASP A 36 -10.90 6.94 11.38
CA ASP A 36 -11.41 8.28 11.02
C ASP A 36 -12.56 8.68 11.94
N ARG A 37 -13.48 7.76 12.23
CA ARG A 37 -14.59 7.97 13.16
C ARG A 37 -14.12 8.32 14.58
N THR A 38 -13.13 7.61 15.12
CA THR A 38 -12.60 7.90 16.47
C THR A 38 -11.91 9.27 16.51
N TYR A 39 -11.18 9.64 15.45
CA TYR A 39 -10.56 10.95 15.35
C TYR A 39 -11.57 12.08 15.21
N GLU A 40 -12.64 11.87 14.44
CA GLU A 40 -13.75 12.83 14.32
C GLU A 40 -14.46 13.01 15.66
N TRP A 41 -14.74 11.92 16.39
CA TRP A 41 -15.28 11.99 17.76
C TRP A 41 -14.38 12.83 18.68
N TYR A 42 -13.07 12.61 18.65
CA TYR A 42 -12.10 13.36 19.46
C TYR A 42 -12.12 14.87 19.13
N THR A 43 -12.08 15.22 17.83
CA THR A 43 -11.99 16.61 17.37
C THR A 43 -13.30 17.38 17.50
N SER A 44 -14.44 16.71 17.38
CA SER A 44 -15.78 17.32 17.49
C SER A 44 -16.30 17.40 18.93
N GLY A 45 -15.85 16.50 19.81
CA GLY A 45 -16.31 16.42 21.18
C GLY A 45 -15.22 16.83 22.19
N PRO A 46 -14.43 15.88 22.73
CA PRO A 46 -13.47 16.12 23.80
C PRO A 46 -12.58 17.35 23.59
N ARG A 47 -11.95 17.50 22.41
CA ARG A 47 -11.01 18.60 22.16
C ARG A 47 -11.65 19.99 22.24
N GLN A 48 -12.92 20.13 21.89
CA GLN A 48 -13.66 21.41 21.96
C GLN A 48 -14.12 21.76 23.38
N ARG A 49 -14.05 20.81 24.31
CA ARG A 49 -14.50 20.98 25.70
C ARG A 49 -13.36 21.36 26.64
N LEU A 50 -12.12 21.23 26.19
CA LEU A 50 -10.95 21.64 26.95
C LEU A 50 -10.94 23.15 27.15
N GLN A 51 -10.89 23.59 28.41
CA GLN A 51 -10.81 25.00 28.76
C GLN A 51 -9.38 25.53 28.58
N PRO A 52 -9.20 26.86 28.44
CA PRO A 52 -7.86 27.46 28.39
C PRO A 52 -7.02 27.04 29.61
N GLY A 53 -5.83 26.50 29.36
CA GLY A 53 -4.93 25.98 30.42
C GLY A 53 -5.23 24.56 30.89
N GLY A 54 -6.25 23.90 30.33
CA GLY A 54 -6.54 22.50 30.61
C GLY A 54 -5.60 21.53 29.89
N ALA A 55 -5.56 20.29 30.37
CA ALA A 55 -4.74 19.21 29.79
C ALA A 55 -5.58 18.03 29.27
N ILE A 56 -5.06 17.33 28.25
CA ILE A 56 -5.60 16.06 27.78
C ILE A 56 -4.55 14.98 28.03
N VAL A 57 -4.97 13.87 28.64
CA VAL A 57 -4.18 12.65 28.81
C VAL A 57 -4.86 11.54 28.02
N ILE A 58 -4.13 10.91 27.13
CA ILE A 58 -4.60 9.74 26.38
C ILE A 58 -3.79 8.55 26.86
N VAL A 59 -4.48 7.54 27.38
CA VAL A 59 -3.89 6.27 27.78
C VAL A 59 -4.47 5.21 26.87
N MET A 60 -3.59 4.54 26.10
CA MET A 60 -4.03 3.47 25.22
C MET A 60 -2.90 2.52 24.81
N THR A 61 -3.28 1.32 24.41
CA THR A 61 -2.41 0.44 23.61
C THR A 61 -2.37 0.92 22.16
N ARG A 62 -1.19 0.94 21.54
CA ARG A 62 -1.08 1.26 20.11
C ARG A 62 -1.55 0.06 19.29
N TRP A 63 -2.47 0.31 18.37
CA TRP A 63 -3.03 -0.76 17.53
C TRP A 63 -2.63 -0.61 16.07
N HIS A 64 -2.53 0.63 15.59
CA HIS A 64 -2.33 0.92 14.19
C HIS A 64 -1.69 2.30 14.00
N MET A 65 -0.99 2.52 12.88
CA MET A 65 -0.39 3.83 12.58
C MET A 65 -1.43 4.97 12.49
N ARG A 66 -2.66 4.64 12.11
CA ARG A 66 -3.78 5.59 12.02
C ARG A 66 -4.62 5.70 13.29
N ASP A 67 -4.23 5.04 14.37
CA ASP A 67 -4.93 5.16 15.65
C ASP A 67 -4.97 6.62 16.17
N LEU A 68 -5.69 6.85 17.27
CA LEU A 68 -5.96 8.22 17.74
C LEU A 68 -4.65 8.97 18.02
N THR A 69 -3.72 8.30 18.70
CA THR A 69 -2.39 8.83 19.02
C THR A 69 -1.58 9.11 17.76
N GLY A 70 -1.52 8.17 16.81
CA GLY A 70 -0.79 8.34 15.55
C GLY A 70 -1.26 9.57 14.76
N LYS A 71 -2.58 9.78 14.67
CA LYS A 71 -3.15 10.96 13.99
C LYS A 71 -2.88 12.28 14.72
N ILE A 72 -2.95 12.27 16.05
CA ILE A 72 -2.67 13.46 16.87
C ILE A 72 -1.21 13.88 16.71
N LEU A 73 -0.27 12.94 16.83
CA LEU A 73 1.16 13.23 16.67
C LEU A 73 1.49 13.75 15.28
N LYS A 74 0.89 13.16 14.23
CA LYS A 74 1.04 13.64 12.85
C LYS A 74 0.51 15.07 12.68
N SER A 75 -0.68 15.35 13.21
CA SER A 75 -1.31 16.68 13.15
C SER A 75 -0.51 17.74 13.93
N SER A 76 0.02 17.39 15.11
CA SER A 76 0.87 18.28 15.92
C SER A 76 2.19 18.61 15.21
N SER A 77 2.84 17.61 14.59
CA SER A 77 4.09 17.81 13.84
C SER A 77 3.93 18.74 12.63
N GLN A 78 2.75 18.78 12.00
CA GLN A 78 2.46 19.62 10.84
C GLN A 78 2.07 21.06 11.20
N ARG A 79 1.64 21.32 12.44
CA ARG A 79 1.19 22.64 12.90
C ARG A 79 2.25 23.27 13.80
N ALA A 80 3.14 24.05 13.21
CA ALA A 80 4.11 24.82 13.98
C ALA A 80 3.41 25.72 15.01
N GLY A 81 3.60 25.47 16.31
CA GLY A 81 3.20 26.36 17.40
C GLY A 81 1.85 26.09 18.08
N THR A 82 1.22 24.92 17.91
CA THR A 82 0.00 24.56 18.66
C THR A 82 0.09 23.17 19.29
N ASP A 83 -0.19 23.09 20.59
CA ASP A 83 -0.32 21.88 21.43
C ASP A 83 0.84 20.88 21.25
N GLU A 84 1.94 21.10 21.99
CA GLU A 84 3.03 20.11 22.09
C GLU A 84 2.51 18.87 22.85
N TRP A 85 2.41 17.75 22.14
CA TRP A 85 2.10 16.46 22.76
C TRP A 85 3.39 15.81 23.24
N GLU A 86 3.41 15.43 24.51
CA GLU A 86 4.48 14.58 25.07
C GLU A 86 4.06 13.12 24.91
N LEU A 87 4.86 12.35 24.17
CA LEU A 87 4.67 10.91 24.02
C LEU A 87 5.48 10.19 25.10
N ILE A 88 4.80 9.37 25.90
CA ILE A 88 5.42 8.50 26.91
C ILE A 88 5.14 7.06 26.52
N GLU A 89 6.19 6.31 26.21
CA GLU A 89 6.10 4.93 25.72
C GLU A 89 6.54 3.93 26.78
N PHE A 90 5.81 2.82 26.84
CA PHE A 90 6.06 1.71 27.76
C PHE A 90 6.12 0.38 27.01
N PRO A 91 7.15 0.16 26.16
CA PRO A 91 7.33 -1.11 25.45
C PRO A 91 7.63 -2.25 26.43
N ALA A 92 7.13 -3.45 26.15
CA ALA A 92 7.33 -4.63 26.98
C ALA A 92 8.82 -4.97 27.14
N LEU A 93 9.61 -4.83 26.06
CA LEU A 93 11.07 -4.87 26.08
C LEU A 93 11.64 -3.45 25.88
N MET A 94 12.23 -2.91 26.93
CA MET A 94 12.94 -1.62 26.91
C MET A 94 14.32 -1.80 26.29
N TYR A 95 14.72 -0.86 25.42
CA TYR A 95 16.03 -0.85 24.75
C TYR A 95 16.30 -2.13 23.94
N GLU A 96 15.26 -2.62 23.26
CA GLU A 96 15.32 -3.81 22.42
C GLU A 96 16.47 -3.75 21.41
N ASN A 97 17.14 -4.87 21.18
CA ASN A 97 18.32 -5.01 20.31
C ASN A 97 19.57 -4.25 20.79
N THR A 98 19.66 -3.92 22.08
CA THR A 98 20.85 -3.35 22.70
C THR A 98 21.35 -4.20 23.86
N GLU A 99 22.59 -3.98 24.30
CA GLU A 99 23.15 -4.63 25.51
C GLU A 99 22.37 -4.30 26.79
N ARG A 100 21.46 -3.31 26.76
CA ARG A 100 20.64 -2.88 27.90
C ARG A 100 19.20 -3.38 27.84
N GLU A 101 18.90 -4.28 26.89
CA GLU A 101 17.56 -4.85 26.72
C GLU A 101 17.05 -5.47 28.02
N LYS A 102 15.86 -5.07 28.44
CA LYS A 102 15.23 -5.58 29.67
C LYS A 102 13.72 -5.53 29.59
N SER A 103 13.06 -6.44 30.31
CA SER A 103 11.62 -6.36 30.55
C SER A 103 11.27 -5.07 31.28
N LEU A 104 10.19 -4.42 30.84
CA LEU A 104 9.59 -3.28 31.53
C LEU A 104 9.09 -3.66 32.93
N TRP A 105 8.54 -4.87 33.07
CA TRP A 105 8.00 -5.37 34.34
C TRP A 105 8.54 -6.77 34.68
N PRO A 106 9.82 -6.88 35.08
CA PRO A 106 10.49 -8.17 35.28
C PRO A 106 9.85 -9.07 36.34
N GLN A 107 9.12 -8.51 37.30
CA GLN A 107 8.45 -9.26 38.38
C GLN A 107 7.20 -10.00 37.91
N PHE A 108 6.62 -9.61 36.76
CA PHE A 108 5.43 -10.23 36.21
C PHE A 108 5.73 -10.94 34.88
N TRP A 109 6.47 -10.28 34.00
CA TRP A 109 6.96 -10.85 32.74
C TRP A 109 8.48 -10.84 32.74
N SER A 110 9.11 -12.01 32.88
CA SER A 110 10.56 -12.12 32.74
C SER A 110 10.98 -11.88 31.28
N LYS A 111 12.24 -11.49 31.07
CA LYS A 111 12.79 -11.33 29.71
C LYS A 111 12.63 -12.61 28.89
N THR A 112 12.90 -13.76 29.49
CA THR A 112 12.79 -15.07 28.83
C THR A 112 11.37 -15.38 28.36
N GLU A 113 10.36 -15.03 29.15
CA GLU A 113 8.95 -15.22 28.77
C GLU A 113 8.54 -14.26 27.66
N LEU A 114 9.00 -13.01 27.69
CA LEU A 114 8.77 -12.05 26.61
C LEU A 114 9.46 -12.47 25.30
N ASP A 115 10.68 -12.99 25.38
CA ASP A 115 11.41 -13.51 24.20
C ASP A 115 10.67 -14.71 23.59
N ALA A 116 10.12 -15.61 24.42
CA ALA A 116 9.31 -16.72 23.96
C ALA A 116 8.00 -16.25 23.32
N LEU A 117 7.31 -15.29 23.95
CA LEU A 117 6.07 -14.71 23.44
C LEU A 117 6.29 -13.96 22.12
N LYS A 118 7.41 -13.24 22.00
CA LYS A 118 7.84 -12.57 20.75
C LYS A 118 8.05 -13.56 19.61
N ALA A 119 8.57 -14.76 19.90
CA ALA A 119 8.77 -15.80 18.89
C ALA A 119 7.45 -16.51 18.48
N GLU A 120 6.45 -16.51 19.36
CA GLU A 120 5.12 -17.10 19.09
C GLU A 120 4.19 -16.14 18.34
N LEU A 121 4.24 -14.86 18.66
CA LEU A 121 3.35 -13.86 18.08
C LEU A 121 3.82 -13.40 16.70
N PRO A 122 2.89 -13.07 15.79
CA PRO A 122 3.22 -12.31 14.58
C PRO A 122 3.93 -11.01 14.93
N ALA A 123 4.94 -10.64 14.13
CA ALA A 123 5.80 -9.50 14.41
C ALA A 123 5.00 -8.19 14.51
N SER A 124 3.91 -7.96 13.75
CA SER A 124 3.12 -6.74 13.93
C SER A 124 2.34 -6.73 15.22
N LYS A 125 1.80 -7.89 15.64
CA LYS A 125 1.03 -7.98 16.88
C LYS A 125 1.95 -7.71 18.07
N TRP A 126 3.18 -8.22 18.01
CA TRP A 126 4.25 -7.87 18.95
C TRP A 126 4.57 -6.36 18.89
N ASN A 127 4.88 -5.84 17.72
CA ASN A 127 5.32 -4.46 17.54
C ASN A 127 4.26 -3.44 17.98
N ALA A 128 3.00 -3.64 17.60
CA ALA A 128 1.89 -2.77 17.98
C ALA A 128 1.54 -2.92 19.47
N GLN A 129 1.12 -4.12 19.89
CA GLN A 129 0.51 -4.31 21.22
C GLN A 129 1.54 -4.28 22.35
N TYR A 130 2.73 -4.84 22.12
CA TYR A 130 3.75 -5.00 23.17
C TYR A 130 4.82 -3.91 23.10
N GLN A 131 5.28 -3.53 21.89
CA GLN A 131 6.35 -2.53 21.75
C GLN A 131 5.85 -1.10 21.47
N GLN A 132 4.53 -0.90 21.35
CA GLN A 132 3.91 0.41 21.06
C GLN A 132 4.36 1.07 19.72
N ASN A 133 4.88 0.27 18.79
CA ASN A 133 5.41 0.70 17.51
C ASN A 133 4.71 -0.04 16.35
N PRO A 134 3.43 0.27 16.04
CA PRO A 134 2.73 -0.38 14.93
C PRO A 134 3.45 -0.10 13.61
N THR A 135 3.79 -1.16 12.85
CA THR A 135 4.43 -1.05 11.53
C THR A 135 3.42 -1.19 10.40
N ALA A 136 3.70 -0.59 9.23
CA ALA A 136 2.82 -0.65 8.06
C ALA A 136 2.78 -2.05 7.39
N GLU A 137 3.75 -2.93 7.69
CA GLU A 137 4.08 -4.11 6.88
C GLU A 137 3.09 -5.29 6.97
N GLU A 138 2.25 -5.44 8.00
CA GLU A 138 1.38 -6.63 8.12
C GLU A 138 -0.04 -6.43 7.56
N GLY A 139 -0.46 -5.19 7.26
CA GLY A 139 -1.65 -4.93 6.43
C GLY A 139 -1.37 -5.05 4.92
N ALA A 140 -0.12 -5.29 4.56
CA ALA A 140 0.33 -5.33 3.18
C ALA A 140 -0.23 -6.53 2.45
N LEU A 141 -0.97 -6.28 1.38
CA LEU A 141 -1.46 -7.36 0.50
C LEU A 141 -0.31 -8.06 -0.24
N VAL A 142 0.83 -7.37 -0.40
CA VAL A 142 2.06 -7.88 -1.01
C VAL A 142 3.23 -7.53 -0.10
N LYS A 143 3.96 -8.54 0.37
CA LYS A 143 5.09 -8.34 1.28
C LYS A 143 6.38 -8.07 0.52
N LYS A 144 7.30 -7.30 1.12
CA LYS A 144 8.64 -7.04 0.57
C LYS A 144 9.41 -8.33 0.28
N GLU A 145 9.31 -9.31 1.18
CA GLU A 145 9.99 -10.61 1.08
C GLU A 145 9.50 -11.49 -0.07
N TRP A 146 8.35 -11.17 -0.68
CA TRP A 146 7.81 -11.93 -1.83
C TRP A 146 8.43 -11.49 -3.17
N TRP A 147 9.12 -10.35 -3.19
CA TRP A 147 9.79 -9.87 -4.40
C TRP A 147 11.09 -10.65 -4.64
N ARG A 148 11.27 -11.15 -5.86
CA ARG A 148 12.51 -11.81 -6.26
C ARG A 148 13.49 -10.78 -6.79
N ILE A 149 14.68 -10.74 -6.21
CA ILE A 149 15.72 -9.81 -6.64
C ILE A 149 16.43 -10.37 -7.88
N TRP A 150 16.49 -9.57 -8.94
CA TRP A 150 17.29 -9.82 -10.12
C TRP A 150 18.68 -9.22 -9.94
N ASP A 151 19.68 -10.08 -9.78
CA ASP A 151 21.05 -9.75 -9.36
C ASP A 151 22.00 -9.41 -10.52
N LYS A 152 21.52 -9.42 -11.77
CA LYS A 152 22.35 -9.14 -12.95
C LYS A 152 22.19 -7.69 -13.41
N ASP A 153 23.28 -7.15 -13.96
CA ASP A 153 23.36 -5.77 -14.48
C ASP A 153 22.31 -5.41 -15.54
N ARG A 154 21.76 -6.41 -16.24
CA ARG A 154 20.75 -6.21 -17.30
C ARG A 154 19.55 -7.10 -17.08
N PRO A 155 18.34 -6.61 -17.38
CA PRO A 155 17.13 -7.42 -17.32
C PRO A 155 17.22 -8.60 -18.32
N PRO A 156 16.47 -9.69 -18.08
CA PRO A 156 16.38 -10.79 -19.03
C PRO A 156 15.73 -10.34 -20.34
N PRO A 157 15.97 -11.06 -21.45
CA PRO A 157 15.21 -10.85 -22.67
C PRO A 157 13.72 -11.11 -22.38
N CYS A 158 12.90 -10.08 -22.58
CA CYS A 158 11.46 -10.15 -22.38
C CYS A 158 10.76 -10.48 -23.70
N GLU A 159 9.80 -11.40 -23.68
CA GLU A 159 8.99 -11.75 -24.85
C GLU A 159 7.84 -10.76 -25.10
N PHE A 160 7.39 -10.10 -24.03
CA PHE A 160 6.32 -9.12 -24.10
C PHE A 160 6.52 -8.06 -23.03
N VAL A 161 6.43 -6.79 -23.41
CA VAL A 161 6.61 -5.63 -22.53
C VAL A 161 5.32 -4.81 -22.45
N ILE A 162 4.87 -4.56 -21.23
CA ILE A 162 3.72 -3.70 -20.94
C ILE A 162 4.23 -2.45 -20.23
N GLN A 163 3.87 -1.28 -20.77
CA GLN A 163 3.97 -0.02 -20.05
C GLN A 163 2.58 0.43 -19.62
N SER A 164 2.43 0.75 -18.33
CA SER A 164 1.15 1.05 -17.71
C SER A 164 1.18 2.40 -17.03
N TRP A 165 0.23 3.26 -17.38
CA TRP A 165 0.08 4.59 -16.81
C TRP A 165 -1.19 4.66 -15.94
N ASP A 166 -1.00 5.09 -14.70
CA ASP A 166 -2.04 5.64 -13.85
C ASP A 166 -1.87 7.16 -13.78
N THR A 167 -2.94 7.88 -14.09
CA THR A 167 -2.90 9.34 -14.24
C THR A 167 -3.99 9.96 -13.37
N ALA A 168 -3.58 10.71 -12.36
CA ALA A 168 -4.52 11.44 -11.54
C ALA A 168 -4.67 12.90 -12.01
N PHE A 169 -5.90 13.42 -11.99
CA PHE A 169 -6.16 14.86 -12.14
C PHE A 169 -7.48 15.25 -11.47
N LEU A 170 -7.41 15.95 -10.33
CA LEU A 170 -8.52 16.72 -9.79
C LEU A 170 -8.14 18.19 -9.63
N LYS A 171 -8.99 19.08 -10.17
CA LYS A 171 -8.80 20.53 -10.28
C LYS A 171 -8.65 21.30 -8.94
N THR A 172 -8.77 20.66 -7.79
CA THR A 172 -9.01 21.39 -6.52
C THR A 172 -8.02 21.15 -5.38
N GLN A 173 -6.99 20.32 -5.52
CA GLN A 173 -5.85 20.32 -4.59
C GLN A 173 -4.57 20.07 -5.40
N ARG A 174 -3.43 20.64 -4.97
CA ARG A 174 -2.16 20.65 -5.71
C ARG A 174 -1.74 19.24 -6.16
N SER A 175 -1.98 18.97 -7.45
CA SER A 175 -1.41 17.90 -8.30
C SER A 175 -1.23 16.54 -7.61
N ASP A 176 -2.19 15.64 -7.86
CA ASP A 176 -2.04 14.21 -7.64
C ASP A 176 -0.90 13.65 -8.51
N TYR A 177 -0.26 12.55 -8.11
CA TYR A 177 0.87 11.99 -8.85
C TYR A 177 0.39 11.28 -10.13
N SER A 178 1.21 11.34 -11.18
CA SER A 178 1.11 10.43 -12.32
C SER A 178 2.19 9.37 -12.18
N ALA A 179 1.81 8.12 -12.32
CA ALA A 179 2.68 6.97 -12.15
C ALA A 179 2.73 6.13 -13.43
N CYS A 180 3.93 5.69 -13.77
CA CYS A 180 4.20 4.79 -14.88
C CYS A 180 5.06 3.64 -14.38
N THR A 181 4.68 2.41 -14.73
CA THR A 181 5.50 1.22 -14.51
C THR A 181 5.60 0.43 -15.80
N THR A 182 6.81 -0.07 -16.09
CA THR A 182 7.08 -0.91 -17.25
C THR A 182 7.49 -2.29 -16.79
N TRP A 183 6.84 -3.32 -17.32
CA TRP A 183 6.98 -4.70 -16.91
C TRP A 183 7.23 -5.58 -18.13
N GLY A 184 8.08 -6.59 -17.98
CA GLY A 184 8.36 -7.56 -19.02
C GLY A 184 8.06 -8.98 -18.57
N VAL A 185 7.54 -9.81 -19.47
CA VAL A 185 7.45 -11.27 -19.26
C VAL A 185 8.68 -11.94 -19.85
N PHE A 186 9.29 -12.82 -19.07
CA PHE A 186 10.41 -13.65 -19.49
C PHE A 186 10.21 -15.08 -19.00
N TYR A 187 10.87 -16.03 -19.65
CA TYR A 187 10.77 -17.44 -19.29
C TYR A 187 12.07 -17.91 -18.65
N ALA A 188 11.96 -18.54 -17.50
CA ALA A 188 13.10 -19.09 -16.78
C ALA A 188 12.74 -20.46 -16.17
N PRO A 189 13.70 -21.39 -16.09
CA PRO A 189 13.48 -22.65 -15.40
C PRO A 189 13.23 -22.40 -13.91
N ASP A 190 12.26 -23.10 -13.34
CA ASP A 190 12.07 -23.22 -11.90
C ASP A 190 13.12 -24.15 -11.26
N ASP A 191 13.00 -24.38 -9.95
CA ASP A 191 13.90 -25.26 -9.18
C ASP A 191 13.84 -26.73 -9.65
N GLU A 192 12.78 -27.12 -10.37
CA GLU A 192 12.59 -28.46 -10.97
C GLU A 192 13.06 -28.52 -12.43
N GLY A 193 13.54 -27.40 -12.98
CA GLY A 193 14.01 -27.27 -14.36
C GLY A 193 12.90 -27.06 -15.39
N GLN A 194 11.64 -26.88 -14.98
CA GLN A 194 10.52 -26.58 -15.86
C GLN A 194 10.50 -25.09 -16.19
N THR A 195 10.42 -24.77 -17.48
CA THR A 195 10.39 -23.37 -17.93
C THR A 195 9.03 -22.76 -17.60
N GLN A 196 9.01 -21.76 -16.72
CA GLN A 196 7.81 -21.05 -16.30
C GLN A 196 7.87 -19.56 -16.67
N PRO A 197 6.72 -18.93 -16.95
CA PRO A 197 6.65 -17.50 -17.16
C PRO A 197 6.91 -16.76 -15.85
N ASN A 198 7.74 -15.73 -15.93
CA ASN A 198 8.06 -14.81 -14.86
C ASN A 198 7.86 -13.38 -15.35
N ILE A 199 7.68 -12.45 -14.43
CA ILE A 199 7.51 -11.03 -14.72
C ILE A 199 8.66 -10.29 -14.06
N ILE A 200 9.21 -9.30 -14.72
CA ILE A 200 10.21 -8.41 -14.14
C ILE A 200 9.79 -6.95 -14.28
N LEU A 201 9.97 -6.16 -13.23
CA LEU A 201 9.89 -4.71 -13.27
C LEU A 201 11.10 -4.15 -14.03
N LEU A 202 10.86 -3.47 -15.14
CA LEU A 202 11.91 -2.90 -15.99
C LEU A 202 12.19 -1.43 -15.69
N ASP A 203 11.15 -0.67 -15.37
CA ASP A 203 11.25 0.75 -15.06
C ASP A 203 10.03 1.21 -14.23
N ALA A 204 10.22 2.26 -13.42
CA ALA A 204 9.14 2.92 -12.70
C ALA A 204 9.39 4.42 -12.58
N TYR A 205 8.32 5.20 -12.73
CA TYR A 205 8.36 6.65 -12.71
C TYR A 205 7.13 7.19 -11.98
N LYS A 206 7.32 8.16 -11.08
CA LYS A 206 6.24 8.83 -10.34
C LYS A 206 6.56 10.31 -10.18
N GLU A 207 5.72 11.18 -10.73
CA GLU A 207 5.89 12.63 -10.62
C GLU A 207 4.56 13.37 -10.74
N ARG A 208 4.51 14.60 -10.21
CA ARG A 208 3.36 15.50 -10.35
C ARG A 208 3.53 16.29 -11.64
N LEU A 209 2.76 15.93 -12.66
CA LEU A 209 2.87 16.53 -13.99
C LEU A 209 1.58 17.26 -14.35
N GLU A 210 1.72 18.44 -14.94
CA GLU A 210 0.62 19.05 -15.67
C GLU A 210 0.43 18.33 -17.02
N PHE A 211 -0.77 18.41 -17.59
CA PHE A 211 -1.12 17.62 -18.78
C PHE A 211 -0.12 17.73 -19.97
N PRO A 212 0.43 18.91 -20.33
CA PRO A 212 1.43 19.01 -21.39
C PRO A 212 2.71 18.23 -21.08
N GLU A 213 3.18 18.26 -19.84
CA GLU A 213 4.38 17.56 -19.37
C GLU A 213 4.12 16.05 -19.30
N LEU A 214 2.93 15.65 -18.83
CA LEU A 214 2.48 14.26 -18.83
C LEU A 214 2.51 13.65 -20.24
N LYS A 215 1.96 14.37 -21.23
CA LYS A 215 1.97 13.93 -22.63
C LYS A 215 3.39 13.74 -23.16
N GLN A 216 4.26 14.73 -22.91
CA GLN A 216 5.65 14.66 -23.35
C GLN A 216 6.37 13.49 -22.69
N LYS A 217 6.21 13.32 -21.38
CA LYS A 217 6.87 12.26 -20.61
C LYS A 217 6.39 10.87 -21.03
N ALA A 218 5.08 10.70 -21.21
CA ALA A 218 4.49 9.46 -21.71
C ALA A 218 5.05 9.07 -23.09
N PHE A 219 5.22 10.04 -23.97
CA PHE A 219 5.84 9.82 -25.27
C PHE A 219 7.33 9.43 -25.17
N GLU A 220 8.11 10.14 -24.36
CA GLU A 220 9.53 9.85 -24.15
C GLU A 220 9.75 8.44 -23.58
N MET A 221 8.95 8.03 -22.59
CA MET A 221 9.02 6.69 -22.01
C MET A 221 8.58 5.60 -22.99
N TRP A 222 7.57 5.86 -23.81
CA TRP A 222 7.17 4.94 -24.88
C TRP A 222 8.29 4.74 -25.91
N GLN A 223 8.95 5.83 -26.31
CA GLN A 223 10.07 5.76 -27.26
C GLN A 223 11.29 5.05 -26.69
N MET A 224 11.55 5.20 -25.38
CA MET A 224 12.68 4.56 -24.72
C MET A 224 12.48 3.04 -24.57
N MET A 225 11.26 2.63 -24.21
CA MET A 225 10.95 1.24 -23.86
C MET A 225 10.41 0.41 -25.04
N GLU A 226 9.88 1.06 -26.08
CA GLU A 226 9.19 0.44 -27.23
C GLU A 226 8.25 -0.72 -26.81
N PRO A 227 7.30 -0.48 -25.88
CA PRO A 227 6.49 -1.56 -25.31
C PRO A 227 5.51 -2.15 -26.32
N ASP A 228 5.28 -3.46 -26.23
CA ASP A 228 4.28 -4.18 -27.03
C ASP A 228 2.84 -3.75 -26.70
N ALA A 229 2.59 -3.39 -25.44
CA ALA A 229 1.33 -2.79 -25.02
C ALA A 229 1.56 -1.54 -24.16
N PHE A 230 0.89 -0.47 -24.54
CA PHE A 230 0.85 0.78 -23.78
C PHE A 230 -0.56 0.98 -23.22
N ILE A 231 -0.71 0.94 -21.90
CA ILE A 231 -2.01 0.95 -21.21
C ILE A 231 -2.14 2.23 -20.40
N VAL A 232 -3.30 2.87 -20.47
CA VAL A 232 -3.63 4.06 -19.68
C VAL A 232 -5.00 3.90 -19.05
N GLU A 233 -5.13 4.21 -17.74
CA GLU A 233 -6.44 4.29 -17.10
C GLU A 233 -7.25 5.45 -17.70
N ALA A 234 -8.43 5.18 -18.26
CA ALA A 234 -9.31 6.21 -18.82
C ALA A 234 -10.12 6.94 -17.74
N LYS A 235 -9.38 7.65 -16.90
CA LYS A 235 -9.94 8.51 -15.86
C LYS A 235 -9.18 9.83 -15.82
N ALA A 236 -9.89 10.92 -15.53
CA ALA A 236 -9.29 12.24 -15.32
C ALA A 236 -8.37 12.68 -16.49
N ALA A 237 -7.05 12.79 -16.28
CA ALA A 237 -6.08 13.16 -17.31
C ALA A 237 -5.77 12.02 -18.31
N GLY A 238 -6.14 10.78 -18.02
CA GLY A 238 -5.86 9.62 -18.86
C GLY A 238 -6.68 9.62 -20.14
N THR A 239 -7.96 10.01 -20.09
CA THR A 239 -8.81 10.12 -21.29
C THR A 239 -8.24 11.08 -22.35
N PRO A 240 -7.89 12.34 -22.03
CA PRO A 240 -7.26 13.22 -23.01
C PRO A 240 -5.86 12.73 -23.42
N LEU A 241 -5.11 12.08 -22.53
CA LEU A 241 -3.80 11.49 -22.87
C LEU A 241 -3.93 10.40 -23.93
N ILE A 242 -4.88 9.48 -23.76
CA ILE A 242 -5.20 8.41 -24.73
C ILE A 242 -5.51 9.01 -26.11
N PHE A 243 -6.36 10.04 -26.16
CA PHE A 243 -6.75 10.66 -27.42
C PHE A 243 -5.54 11.29 -28.14
N GLU A 244 -4.73 12.06 -27.42
CA GLU A 244 -3.54 12.73 -27.97
C GLU A 244 -2.48 11.74 -28.44
N LEU A 245 -2.19 10.70 -27.66
CA LEU A 245 -1.21 9.66 -28.03
C LEU A 245 -1.69 8.85 -29.25
N ARG A 246 -2.99 8.50 -29.33
CA ARG A 246 -3.56 7.85 -30.52
C ARG A 246 -3.49 8.75 -31.75
N ALA A 247 -3.73 10.06 -31.60
CA ALA A 247 -3.58 11.02 -32.69
C ALA A 247 -2.12 11.14 -33.18
N MET A 248 -1.15 10.87 -32.30
CA MET A 248 0.28 10.75 -32.66
C MET A 248 0.66 9.40 -33.27
N GLY A 249 -0.29 8.47 -33.41
CA GLY A 249 -0.07 7.13 -33.99
C GLY A 249 0.34 6.05 -32.99
N ILE A 250 0.29 6.33 -31.69
CA ILE A 250 0.65 5.35 -30.66
C ILE A 250 -0.56 4.46 -30.35
N PRO A 251 -0.42 3.12 -30.41
CA PRO A 251 -1.50 2.19 -30.13
C PRO A 251 -1.74 2.06 -28.61
N VAL A 252 -2.48 3.02 -28.04
CA VAL A 252 -2.83 3.02 -26.61
C VAL A 252 -4.05 2.15 -26.35
N SER A 253 -3.91 1.21 -25.42
CA SER A 253 -4.99 0.43 -24.82
C SER A 253 -5.59 1.18 -23.63
N GLU A 254 -6.90 1.27 -23.61
CA GLU A 254 -7.65 1.90 -22.53
C GLU A 254 -7.94 0.87 -21.43
N TYR A 255 -7.67 1.24 -20.18
CA TYR A 255 -8.07 0.46 -19.01
C TYR A 255 -9.20 1.18 -18.26
N THR A 256 -10.21 0.43 -17.86
CA THR A 256 -11.27 0.94 -16.98
C THR A 256 -11.58 -0.16 -15.96
N PRO A 257 -11.44 0.11 -14.66
CA PRO A 257 -11.79 -0.85 -13.63
C PRO A 257 -13.26 -1.27 -13.75
N SER A 258 -13.55 -2.56 -13.57
CA SER A 258 -14.93 -3.06 -13.52
C SER A 258 -15.67 -2.46 -12.32
N ARG A 259 -16.94 -2.05 -12.52
CA ARG A 259 -17.78 -1.49 -11.45
C ARG A 259 -17.91 -2.48 -10.29
N GLY A 260 -17.46 -2.08 -9.10
CA GLY A 260 -17.52 -2.88 -7.87
C GLY A 260 -16.22 -3.61 -7.49
N ASN A 261 -15.17 -3.53 -8.33
CA ASN A 261 -13.86 -4.08 -7.99
C ASN A 261 -13.01 -3.00 -7.31
N ASP A 262 -13.01 -3.00 -5.98
CA ASP A 262 -12.25 -2.04 -5.18
C ASP A 262 -10.74 -2.28 -5.30
N LYS A 263 -9.91 -1.26 -5.05
CA LYS A 263 -8.44 -1.32 -5.28
C LYS A 263 -7.80 -2.54 -4.59
N ILE A 264 -8.23 -2.82 -3.36
CA ILE A 264 -7.82 -3.98 -2.56
C ILE A 264 -8.06 -5.30 -3.31
N ALA A 265 -9.22 -5.47 -3.95
CA ALA A 265 -9.54 -6.69 -4.68
C ALA A 265 -8.65 -6.87 -5.92
N ARG A 266 -8.27 -5.78 -6.59
CA ARG A 266 -7.34 -5.81 -7.73
C ARG A 266 -5.93 -6.25 -7.32
N VAL A 267 -5.43 -5.73 -6.20
CA VAL A 267 -4.11 -6.12 -5.68
C VAL A 267 -4.11 -7.57 -5.21
N ASN A 268 -5.17 -8.01 -4.50
CA ASN A 268 -5.31 -9.43 -4.12
C ASN A 268 -5.29 -10.36 -5.34
N ALA A 269 -5.91 -9.95 -6.46
CA ALA A 269 -5.90 -10.74 -7.69
C ALA A 269 -4.51 -10.87 -8.35
N VAL A 270 -3.49 -10.13 -7.89
CA VAL A 270 -2.10 -10.28 -8.36
C VAL A 270 -1.14 -10.71 -7.25
N ALA A 271 -1.59 -10.70 -5.98
CA ALA A 271 -0.77 -11.04 -4.81
C ALA A 271 -0.17 -12.45 -4.90
N ASP A 272 -0.93 -13.41 -5.44
CA ASP A 272 -0.45 -14.78 -5.63
C ASP A 272 0.79 -14.86 -6.52
N LEU A 273 0.94 -13.98 -7.53
CA LEU A 273 2.12 -13.95 -8.41
C LEU A 273 3.39 -13.56 -7.64
N PHE A 274 3.26 -12.69 -6.64
CA PHE A 274 4.35 -12.33 -5.75
C PHE A 274 4.64 -13.47 -4.78
N ALA A 275 3.60 -14.00 -4.13
CA ALA A 275 3.75 -15.07 -3.16
C ALA A 275 4.34 -16.36 -3.75
N SER A 276 4.05 -16.66 -5.03
CA SER A 276 4.62 -17.78 -5.77
C SER A 276 6.04 -17.52 -6.29
N GLY A 277 6.58 -16.31 -6.11
CA GLY A 277 7.93 -15.95 -6.53
C GLY A 277 8.08 -15.77 -8.05
N ASN A 278 7.01 -15.43 -8.77
CA ASN A 278 7.05 -15.18 -10.21
C ASN A 278 7.32 -13.71 -10.57
N VAL A 279 7.34 -12.81 -9.58
CA VAL A 279 7.60 -11.38 -9.78
C VAL A 279 9.00 -11.00 -9.33
N TRP A 280 9.75 -10.41 -10.27
CA TRP A 280 11.13 -10.01 -10.12
C TRP A 280 11.29 -8.49 -10.19
N CYS A 281 12.31 -7.97 -9.51
CA CYS A 281 12.70 -6.58 -9.57
C CYS A 281 14.24 -6.43 -9.52
N PRO A 282 14.81 -5.40 -10.15
CA PRO A 282 16.23 -5.11 -10.06
C PRO A 282 16.57 -4.37 -8.75
N GLU A 283 17.83 -4.40 -8.34
CA GLU A 283 18.33 -3.60 -7.21
C GLU A 283 18.53 -2.14 -7.61
N THR A 284 17.42 -1.43 -7.84
CA THR A 284 17.41 -0.01 -8.21
C THR A 284 16.50 0.78 -7.29
N ARG A 285 16.77 2.09 -7.20
CA ARG A 285 15.94 3.00 -6.40
C ARG A 285 14.47 3.01 -6.84
N PHE A 286 14.20 2.96 -8.14
CA PHE A 286 12.81 2.97 -8.62
C PHE A 286 12.08 1.68 -8.21
N ALA A 287 12.78 0.54 -8.13
CA ALA A 287 12.19 -0.71 -7.71
C ALA A 287 11.89 -0.69 -6.20
N GLU A 288 12.80 -0.16 -5.38
CA GLU A 288 12.57 0.08 -3.95
C GLU A 288 11.32 0.95 -3.72
N GLU A 289 11.16 2.04 -4.49
CA GLU A 289 9.99 2.92 -4.38
C GLU A 289 8.67 2.16 -4.67
N VAL A 290 8.66 1.25 -5.65
CA VAL A 290 7.48 0.40 -5.94
C VAL A 290 7.25 -0.62 -4.82
N ILE A 291 8.30 -1.30 -4.36
CA ILE A 291 8.22 -2.31 -3.29
C ILE A 291 7.69 -1.69 -1.99
N ASP A 292 8.19 -0.51 -1.63
CA ASP A 292 7.77 0.23 -0.44
C ASP A 292 6.29 0.62 -0.53
N GLU A 293 5.81 1.01 -1.70
CA GLU A 293 4.41 1.36 -1.89
C GLU A 293 3.50 0.14 -1.79
N PHE A 294 3.88 -1.01 -2.38
CA PHE A 294 3.17 -2.28 -2.20
C PHE A 294 3.16 -2.74 -0.74
N ALA A 295 4.28 -2.59 -0.03
CA ALA A 295 4.39 -2.94 1.38
C ALA A 295 3.63 -1.99 2.32
N ALA A 296 3.30 -0.78 1.85
CA ALA A 296 2.47 0.17 2.59
C ALA A 296 0.98 0.09 2.22
N PHE A 297 0.62 -0.51 1.08
CA PHE A 297 -0.76 -0.62 0.61
C PHE A 297 -1.58 -1.61 1.45
N PRO A 298 -2.84 -1.32 1.85
CA PRO A 298 -3.71 -0.22 1.40
C PRO A 298 -3.64 1.04 2.27
N VAL A 299 -2.74 1.08 3.25
CA VAL A 299 -2.74 2.11 4.31
C VAL A 299 -1.76 3.27 4.04
N GLY A 300 -0.93 3.15 3.01
CA GLY A 300 0.04 4.14 2.55
C GLY A 300 -0.59 5.47 2.10
N GLU A 301 0.21 6.54 2.09
CA GLU A 301 -0.23 7.86 1.60
C GLU A 301 -0.39 7.93 0.08
N HIS A 302 0.29 7.04 -0.63
CA HIS A 302 0.34 6.96 -2.08
C HIS A 302 0.06 5.52 -2.50
N ASP A 303 -0.70 5.37 -3.58
CA ASP A 303 -1.02 4.08 -4.20
C ASP A 303 -0.93 4.11 -5.74
N ASP A 304 -0.40 5.19 -6.32
CA ASP A 304 -0.29 5.41 -7.77
C ASP A 304 0.61 4.37 -8.47
N LEU A 305 1.76 4.01 -7.87
CA LEU A 305 2.64 2.96 -8.40
C LEU A 305 2.01 1.57 -8.26
N VAL A 306 1.25 1.35 -7.18
CA VAL A 306 0.51 0.09 -6.96
C VAL A 306 -0.60 -0.06 -7.98
N ASP A 307 -1.37 1.00 -8.26
CA ASP A 307 -2.44 1.00 -9.26
C ASP A 307 -1.87 0.77 -10.67
N SER A 308 -0.82 1.51 -11.06
CA SER A 308 -0.12 1.33 -12.34
C SER A 308 0.40 -0.11 -12.51
N SER A 309 1.04 -0.66 -11.47
CA SER A 309 1.59 -2.02 -11.48
C SER A 309 0.50 -3.08 -11.59
N THR A 310 -0.56 -2.94 -10.78
CA THR A 310 -1.68 -3.89 -10.76
C THR A 310 -2.41 -3.93 -12.10
N GLN A 311 -2.58 -2.77 -12.76
CA GLN A 311 -3.12 -2.69 -14.12
C GLN A 311 -2.29 -3.52 -15.12
N ALA A 312 -0.96 -3.42 -15.08
CA ALA A 312 -0.06 -4.19 -15.94
C ALA A 312 -0.13 -5.70 -15.67
N LEU A 313 -0.03 -6.08 -14.39
CA LEU A 313 -0.03 -7.47 -13.95
C LEU A 313 -1.35 -8.20 -14.27
N LEU A 314 -2.49 -7.53 -14.06
CA LEU A 314 -3.79 -8.06 -14.47
C LEU A 314 -3.88 -8.24 -16.00
N ARG A 315 -3.23 -7.36 -16.78
CA ARG A 315 -3.21 -7.51 -18.23
C ARG A 315 -2.44 -8.74 -18.68
N PHE A 316 -1.30 -9.03 -18.05
CA PHE A 316 -0.56 -10.27 -18.34
C PHE A 316 -1.39 -11.52 -18.04
N ARG A 317 -2.13 -11.54 -16.92
CA ARG A 317 -3.05 -12.64 -16.59
C ARG A 317 -4.14 -12.80 -17.66
N GLN A 318 -4.82 -11.71 -18.03
CA GLN A 318 -5.88 -11.75 -19.06
C GLN A 318 -5.36 -12.12 -20.46
N GLY A 319 -4.12 -11.76 -20.77
CA GLY A 319 -3.47 -12.12 -22.03
C GLY A 319 -3.04 -13.58 -22.13
N GLY A 320 -3.17 -14.35 -21.04
CA GLY A 320 -2.77 -15.76 -20.99
C GLY A 320 -1.25 -15.97 -20.87
N PHE A 321 -0.48 -14.91 -20.61
CA PHE A 321 0.98 -14.99 -20.44
C PHE A 321 1.40 -15.58 -19.08
N LEU A 322 0.48 -15.57 -18.11
CA LEU A 322 0.70 -16.09 -16.75
C LEU A 322 -0.49 -16.97 -16.37
N ARG A 323 -0.21 -18.19 -15.93
CA ARG A 323 -1.19 -19.12 -15.36
C ARG A 323 -0.74 -19.48 -13.95
N LEU A 324 -1.63 -19.39 -12.97
CA LEU A 324 -1.39 -19.92 -11.63
C LEU A 324 -1.74 -21.42 -11.60
N HIS A 325 -1.12 -22.18 -10.69
CA HIS A 325 -1.51 -23.57 -10.45
C HIS A 325 -2.98 -23.74 -10.00
N SER A 326 -3.59 -22.67 -9.49
CA SER A 326 -4.99 -22.61 -9.09
C SER A 326 -5.95 -22.26 -10.23
N ASP A 327 -5.44 -21.85 -11.39
CA ASP A 327 -6.30 -21.56 -12.54
C ASP A 327 -6.79 -22.90 -13.11
N GLU A 328 -8.10 -23.10 -13.23
CA GLU A 328 -8.69 -24.32 -13.77
C GLU A 328 -8.11 -24.62 -15.17
N GLU A 329 -7.82 -25.87 -15.47
CA GLU A 329 -7.46 -26.27 -16.83
C GLU A 329 -8.64 -25.94 -17.76
N ASP A 330 -8.48 -24.93 -18.63
CA ASP A 330 -9.48 -24.62 -19.65
C ASP A 330 -9.80 -25.90 -20.44
N GLU A 331 -11.07 -26.33 -20.42
CA GLU A 331 -11.51 -27.41 -21.30
C GLU A 331 -11.17 -27.06 -22.75
N PRO A 332 -10.57 -27.98 -23.53
CA PRO A 332 -10.19 -27.70 -24.90
C PRO A 332 -11.40 -27.23 -25.71
N PHE A 333 -11.35 -25.97 -26.15
CA PHE A 333 -12.40 -25.36 -26.97
C PHE A 333 -12.47 -26.06 -28.33
N TYR A 334 -13.39 -27.01 -28.47
CA TYR A 334 -13.74 -27.59 -29.77
C TYR A 334 -14.60 -26.59 -30.53
N GLY A 335 -13.96 -25.74 -31.34
CA GLY A 335 -14.64 -24.81 -32.22
C GLY A 335 -15.66 -25.52 -33.12
N GLY A 336 -16.95 -25.27 -32.89
CA GLY A 336 -18.02 -25.76 -33.74
C GLY A 336 -17.87 -25.21 -35.15
N LYS A 337 -17.80 -26.10 -36.15
CA LYS A 337 -17.83 -25.70 -37.56
C LYS A 337 -19.12 -24.91 -37.83
N ALA A 338 -19.00 -23.62 -38.11
CA ALA A 338 -20.10 -22.81 -38.56
C ALA A 338 -20.61 -23.37 -39.91
N SER A 339 -21.81 -23.94 -39.89
CA SER A 339 -22.59 -24.25 -41.09
C SER A 339 -23.18 -22.96 -41.64
N TYR A 340 -22.69 -22.52 -42.79
CA TYR A 340 -23.32 -21.46 -43.58
C TYR A 340 -24.60 -22.02 -44.23
N TYR A 341 -25.75 -21.40 -43.95
CA TYR A 341 -26.98 -21.53 -44.74
C TYR A 341 -27.38 -20.17 -45.28
#